data_AF-A0A933AU05-F1
#
_entry.id   AF-A0A933AU05-F1
#
_cell.length_a   1.000
_cell.length_b   1.000
_cell.length_c   1.000
_cell.angle_alpha   90.00
_cell.angle_beta   90.00
_cell.angle_gamma   90.00
#
_symmetry.space_group_name_H-M   'P 1'
#
loop_
_entity.id
_entity.type
_entity.pdbx_description
1 polymer ?
#
loop_
_entity_poly.entity_id
_entity_poly.type
_entity_poly.pdbx_seq_one_letter_code
_entity_poly.pdbx_strand_id
1 'polypeptide(L)' 'MNEPLFRQADLTAALSKIPEVVKAHPNFKRELPFTSETGFRCAVHHRDGPNREMILTLLAFEVPA' A
#
# COMPACT_ATOMS: atom_id res chain seq x y z
N MET A 1 -27.95 19.60 7.20
CA MET A 1 -28.04 18.62 6.10
C MET A 1 -26.61 18.24 5.73
N ASN A 2 -26.17 17.11 6.27
CA ASN A 2 -24.94 16.31 6.06
C ASN A 2 -23.64 17.02 5.64
N GLU A 3 -22.75 17.23 6.61
CA GLU A 3 -21.31 17.21 6.33
C GLU A 3 -20.90 15.83 5.80
N PRO A 4 -19.95 15.73 4.85
CA PRO A 4 -19.41 14.44 4.47
C PRO A 4 -18.69 13.87 5.68
N LEU A 5 -19.20 12.75 6.18
CA LEU A 5 -18.57 11.89 7.16
C LEU A 5 -17.22 11.44 6.57
N PHE A 6 -16.16 12.24 6.70
CA PHE A 6 -14.80 11.81 6.41
C PHE A 6 -14.54 10.68 7.39
N ARG A 7 -14.72 9.46 6.87
CA ARG A 7 -14.56 8.21 7.59
C ARG A 7 -13.17 8.27 8.23
N GLN A 8 -13.11 8.35 9.56
CA GLN A 8 -11.87 8.17 10.30
C GLN A 8 -11.37 6.77 9.94
N ALA A 9 -10.48 6.71 8.95
CA ALA A 9 -9.84 5.47 8.56
C ALA A 9 -8.78 5.22 9.63
N ASP A 10 -9.07 4.25 10.49
CA ASP A 10 -8.09 3.74 11.45
C ASP A 10 -6.82 3.33 10.69
N LEU A 11 -5.68 3.94 11.06
CA LEU A 11 -4.38 3.69 10.45
C LEU A 11 -4.05 2.20 10.45
N THR A 12 -4.35 1.49 11.54
CA THR A 12 -4.14 0.03 11.64
C THR A 12 -5.02 -0.74 10.66
N ALA A 13 -6.27 -0.31 10.47
CA ALA A 13 -7.17 -0.90 9.48
C ALA A 13 -6.71 -0.64 8.03
N ALA A 14 -6.06 0.49 7.76
CA ALA A 14 -5.45 0.77 6.46
C ALA A 14 -4.20 -0.10 6.24
N LEU A 15 -3.30 -0.14 7.21
CA LEU A 15 -2.06 -0.92 7.15
C LEU A 15 -2.31 -2.42 6.95
N SER A 16 -3.31 -2.98 7.62
CA SER A 16 -3.68 -4.40 7.47
C SER A 16 -4.22 -4.76 6.08
N LYS A 17 -4.79 -3.81 5.34
CA LYS A 17 -5.36 -4.03 4.00
C LYS A 17 -4.36 -3.84 2.86
N ILE A 18 -3.31 -3.03 3.07
CA ILE A 18 -2.32 -2.75 2.01
C ILE A 18 -1.73 -4.04 1.42
N PRO A 19 -1.27 -5.03 2.22
CA PRO A 19 -0.72 -6.26 1.66
C PRO A 19 -1.73 -7.03 0.81
N GLU A 20 -2.99 -7.15 1.26
CA GLU A 20 -4.05 -7.85 0.55
C GLU A 20 -4.30 -7.24 -0.83
N VAL A 21 -4.51 -5.91 -0.87
CA VAL A 21 -4.81 -5.18 -2.11
C VAL A 21 -3.63 -5.22 -3.07
N VAL A 22 -2.42 -5.00 -2.58
CA VAL A 22 -1.23 -4.96 -3.42
C VAL A 22 -0.90 -6.35 -3.97
N LYS A 23 -1.07 -7.42 -3.18
CA LYS A 23 -0.85 -8.81 -3.62
C LYS A 23 -1.87 -9.27 -4.64
N ALA A 24 -3.09 -8.72 -4.63
CA ALA A 24 -4.12 -9.00 -5.63
C ALA A 24 -3.87 -8.31 -6.98
N HIS A 25 -2.94 -7.36 -7.05
CA HIS A 25 -2.66 -6.64 -8.29
C HIS A 25 -1.94 -7.55 -9.31
N PRO A 26 -2.33 -7.57 -10.59
CA PRO A 26 -1.75 -8.50 -11.59
C PRO A 26 -0.26 -8.30 -11.81
N ASN A 27 0.25 -7.09 -11.53
CA ASN A 27 1.67 -6.80 -11.65
C ASN A 27 2.51 -7.12 -10.41
N PHE A 28 1.89 -7.59 -9.32
CA PHE A 28 2.62 -7.96 -8.12
C PHE A 28 3.56 -9.14 -8.38
N LYS A 29 4.79 -9.04 -7.91
CA LYS A 29 5.77 -10.13 -8.03
C LYS A 29 6.08 -10.76 -6.68
N ARG A 30 6.45 -9.92 -5.70
CA ARG A 30 6.85 -10.40 -4.37
C ARG A 30 6.82 -9.27 -3.35
N GLU A 31 6.61 -9.65 -2.10
CA GLU A 31 6.85 -8.80 -0.94
C GLU A 31 8.37 -8.73 -0.68
N LEU A 32 8.83 -7.59 -0.18
CA LEU A 32 10.24 -7.39 0.18
C LEU A 32 10.32 -7.04 1.66
N PRO A 33 11.37 -7.50 2.37
CA PRO A 33 11.58 -7.11 3.76
C PRO A 33 11.61 -5.59 3.92
N PHE A 34 10.83 -5.09 4.88
CA PHE A 34 10.83 -3.68 5.23
C PHE A 34 10.54 -3.52 6.72
N THR A 35 11.48 -2.92 7.45
CA THR A 35 11.43 -2.78 8.91
C THR A 35 10.73 -1.50 9.30
N SER A 36 9.44 -1.39 8.96
CA SER A 36 8.60 -0.25 9.33
C SER A 36 7.22 -0.75 9.75
N GLU A 37 6.73 -0.28 10.89
CA GLU A 37 5.39 -0.61 11.40
C GLU A 37 4.28 0.06 10.58
N THR A 38 4.61 1.17 9.89
CA THR A 38 3.65 1.99 9.14
C THR A 38 3.88 1.93 7.64
N GLY A 39 4.59 0.91 7.16
CA GLY A 39 4.91 0.79 5.75
C GLY A 39 4.96 -0.63 5.23
N PHE A 40 4.87 -0.74 3.92
CA PHE A 40 4.89 -2.00 3.19
C PHE A 40 5.76 -1.85 1.94
N ARG A 41 6.55 -2.88 1.62
CA ARG A 41 7.41 -2.87 0.43
C ARG A 41 7.19 -4.10 -0.42
N CYS A 42 7.13 -3.90 -1.74
CA CYS A 42 7.01 -4.97 -2.70
C CYS A 42 7.76 -4.66 -3.99
N ALA A 43 8.00 -5.71 -4.79
CA ALA A 43 8.33 -5.58 -6.19
C ALA A 43 7.08 -5.80 -7.04
N VAL A 44 6.89 -4.90 -8.01
CA VAL A 44 5.90 -5.03 -9.08
C VAL A 44 6.62 -5.01 -10.42
N HIS A 45 6.03 -5.57 -11.48
CA HIS A 45 6.53 -5.38 -12.83
C HIS A 45 5.85 -4.19 -13.54
N HIS A 46 6.56 -3.62 -14.51
CA HIS A 46 6.00 -2.60 -15.40
C HIS A 46 4.97 -3.23 -16.35
N ARG A 47 4.01 -2.41 -16.81
CA ARG A 47 3.00 -2.85 -17.78
C ARG A 47 3.62 -3.29 -19.12
N ASP A 48 4.74 -2.68 -19.51
CA ASP A 48 5.42 -2.93 -20.79
C ASP A 48 6.37 -4.13 -20.77
N GLY A 49 6.44 -4.86 -19.67
CA GLY A 49 7.16 -6.13 -19.64
C GLY A 49 7.45 -6.64 -18.23
N PRO A 50 7.26 -7.96 -17.98
CA PRO A 50 7.48 -8.57 -16.67
C PRO A 50 8.94 -8.51 -16.20
N ASN A 51 9.90 -8.34 -17.13
CA ASN A 51 11.33 -8.24 -16.82
C ASN A 51 11.74 -6.85 -16.29
N ARG A 52 10.87 -5.85 -16.38
CA ARG A 52 11.11 -4.52 -15.83
C ARG A 52 10.48 -4.43 -14.44
N GLU A 53 11.30 -4.53 -13.40
CA GLU A 53 10.83 -4.47 -12.01
C GLU A 53 10.92 -3.05 -11.43
N MET A 54 9.95 -2.72 -10.58
CA MET A 54 9.94 -1.52 -9.76
C MET A 54 9.78 -1.92 -8.30
N ILE A 55 10.56 -1.29 -7.42
CA ILE A 55 10.38 -1.41 -5.97
C ILE A 55 9.40 -0.32 -5.55
N LEU A 56 8.24 -0.74 -5.03
CA LEU A 56 7.23 0.16 -4.47
C LEU A 56 7.31 0.10 -2.94
N THR A 57 7.46 1.27 -2.31
CA THR A 57 7.30 1.42 -0.85
C THR A 57 6.06 2.25 -0.59
N LEU A 58 5.08 1.67 0.11
CA LEU A 58 3.92 2.39 0.60
C LEU A 58 4.17 2.77 2.05
N LEU A 59 3.90 4.03 2.40
CA LEU A 59 4.02 4.57 3.74
C LEU A 59 2.67 5.21 4.10
N ALA A 60 2.18 4.93 5.30
CA ALA A 60 0.95 5.52 5.83
C ALA A 60 1.27 6.36 7.07
N PHE A 61 0.63 7.52 7.19
CA PHE A 61 0.84 8.46 8.29
C PHE A 61 -0.49 9.05 8.72
N GLU A 62 -0.65 9.28 10.03
CA GLU A 62 -1.67 10.18 10.54
C GLU A 62 -1.17 11.62 10.39
N VAL A 63 -1.95 12.45 9.72
CA VAL A 63 -1.62 13.87 9.48
C VAL A 63 -2.47 14.72 10.44
N PRO A 64 -1.85 15.54 11.32
CA PRO A 64 -2.57 16.47 12.17
C PRO A 64 -3.37 17.49 11.34
N ALA A 65 -4.53 17.90 11.86
CA ALA A 65 -5.37 18.95 11.28
C ALA A 65 -4.86 20.36 11.61
#